data_AF-J3JVJ5-F1
#
_entry.id   AF-J3JVJ5-F1
#
_cell.length_a   1.000
_cell.length_b   1.000
_cell.length_c   1.000
_cell.angle_alpha   90.00
_cell.angle_beta   90.00
_cell.angle_gamma   90.00
#
_symmetry.space_group_name_H-M   'P 1'
#
loop_
_entity.id
_entity.type
_entity.pdbx_description
1 polymer ?
#
loop_
_entity_poly.entity_id
_entity_poly.type
_entity_poly.pdbx_seq_one_letter_code
_entity_poly.pdbx_strand_id
1 'polypeptide(L)'
;MSNLLKLSIAFAVVSVISCQDFTEEQRKKIIENRQQCIEETKVNPDLIEKADLGDFAEDQALKCFTKCFYQKAGFVNDKGEVQKDVVEAKLPPQADKKRALEIVDKCALKGKDACETVYLIHKCYFEHTHPEADEKTAKDGKSEEKKA
;
A
#
# COMPACT_ATOMS: atom_id res chain seq x y z
N MET A 1 -35.81 32.03 -33.40
CA MET A 1 -34.61 31.51 -34.09
C MET A 1 -33.49 31.47 -33.06
N SER A 2 -33.59 30.54 -32.12
CA SER A 2 -32.87 29.25 -32.17
C SER A 2 -31.37 29.45 -32.04
N ASN A 3 -30.88 29.37 -30.79
CA ASN A 3 -29.71 28.58 -30.38
C ASN A 3 -29.37 28.79 -28.89
N LEU A 4 -30.40 28.85 -28.03
CA LEU A 4 -30.25 28.80 -26.57
C LEU A 4 -30.18 27.34 -26.04
N LEU A 5 -29.78 26.38 -26.88
CA LEU A 5 -29.84 24.94 -26.54
C LEU A 5 -28.61 24.13 -27.01
N LYS A 6 -27.44 24.77 -27.20
CA LYS A 6 -26.19 24.08 -27.56
C LYS A 6 -24.97 24.48 -26.73
N LEU A 7 -25.17 24.99 -25.51
CA LEU A 7 -24.07 25.22 -24.56
C LEU A 7 -24.13 24.30 -23.33
N SER A 8 -25.07 23.35 -23.29
CA SER A 8 -25.28 22.44 -22.16
C SER A 8 -24.57 21.08 -22.29
N ILE A 9 -23.71 20.87 -23.30
CA ILE A 9 -23.02 19.58 -23.54
C ILE A 9 -21.51 19.78 -23.73
N ALA A 10 -20.91 20.64 -22.91
CA ALA A 10 -19.44 20.75 -22.83
C ALA A 10 -18.90 20.73 -21.39
N PHE A 11 -19.78 20.81 -20.38
CA PHE A 11 -19.40 20.83 -18.96
C PHE A 11 -19.73 19.51 -18.21
N ALA A 12 -20.10 18.46 -18.95
CA ALA A 12 -20.35 17.11 -18.42
C ALA A 12 -19.18 16.16 -18.68
N VAL A 13 -17.98 16.68 -18.96
CA VAL A 13 -16.73 15.95 -18.71
C VAL A 13 -16.33 16.26 -17.27
N VAL A 14 -17.22 15.91 -16.35
CA VAL A 14 -16.93 15.86 -14.91
C VAL A 14 -15.93 14.72 -14.74
N SER A 15 -14.65 15.08 -14.78
CA SER A 15 -13.56 14.46 -14.01
C SER A 15 -13.77 12.98 -13.63
N VAL A 16 -13.67 12.07 -14.61
CA VAL A 16 -13.36 10.65 -14.37
C VAL A 16 -11.85 10.49 -14.16
N ILE A 17 -11.23 11.45 -13.47
CA ILE A 17 -9.82 11.43 -13.10
C ILE A 17 -9.83 11.08 -11.63
N SER A 18 -9.47 9.82 -11.29
CA SER A 18 -8.93 9.35 -9.99
C SER A 18 -9.22 7.86 -9.71
N CYS A 19 -9.23 6.97 -10.72
CA CYS A 19 -9.24 5.53 -10.43
C CYS A 19 -8.66 4.62 -11.53
N GLN A 20 -7.80 5.13 -12.43
CA GLN A 20 -7.25 4.32 -13.54
C GLN A 20 -5.96 3.55 -13.18
N ASP A 21 -5.70 3.27 -11.90
CA ASP A 21 -4.38 2.76 -11.49
C ASP A 21 -4.22 1.24 -11.64
N PHE A 22 -5.31 0.48 -11.74
CA PHE A 22 -5.27 -0.98 -11.94
C PHE A 22 -6.31 -1.47 -12.96
N THR A 23 -5.98 -2.53 -13.71
CA THR A 23 -6.94 -3.25 -14.55
C THR A 23 -7.94 -4.03 -13.68
N GLU A 24 -9.10 -4.39 -14.23
CA GLU A 24 -10.09 -5.21 -13.51
C GLU A 24 -9.51 -6.54 -13.02
N GLU A 25 -8.63 -7.16 -13.81
CA GLU A 25 -7.93 -8.38 -13.41
C GLU A 25 -6.99 -8.13 -12.22
N GLN A 26 -6.26 -7.01 -12.22
CA GLN A 26 -5.38 -6.65 -11.12
C GLN A 26 -6.17 -6.37 -9.84
N ARG A 27 -7.28 -5.63 -9.92
CA ARG A 27 -8.17 -5.38 -8.78
C ARG A 27 -8.72 -6.67 -8.20
N LYS A 28 -9.17 -7.58 -9.05
CA LYS A 28 -9.66 -8.90 -8.64
C LYS A 28 -8.58 -9.67 -7.87
N LYS A 29 -7.35 -9.74 -8.40
CA LYS A 29 -6.23 -10.40 -7.70
C LYS A 29 -5.87 -9.73 -6.38
N ILE A 30 -5.92 -8.40 -6.30
CA ILE A 30 -5.69 -7.67 -5.04
C ILE A 30 -6.74 -8.07 -3.99
N ILE A 31 -8.02 -8.10 -4.35
CA ILE A 31 -9.11 -8.49 -3.46
C ILE A 31 -8.99 -9.96 -3.03
N GLU A 32 -8.76 -10.87 -3.98
CA GLU A 32 -8.58 -12.30 -3.72
C GLU A 32 -7.38 -12.57 -2.79
N ASN A 33 -6.22 -11.97 -3.07
CA ASN A 33 -5.04 -12.10 -2.24
C ASN A 33 -5.29 -11.56 -0.82
N ARG A 34 -5.96 -10.39 -0.70
CA ARG A 34 -6.32 -9.82 0.60
C ARG A 34 -7.21 -10.77 1.39
N GLN A 35 -8.29 -11.30 0.79
CA GLN A 35 -9.21 -12.22 1.46
C GLN A 35 -8.50 -13.50 1.93
N GLN A 36 -7.72 -14.13 1.05
CA GLN A 36 -6.96 -15.32 1.40
C GLN A 36 -5.97 -15.06 2.54
N CYS A 37 -5.27 -13.92 2.53
CA CYS A 37 -4.32 -13.60 3.59
C CYS A 37 -5.00 -13.28 4.92
N ILE A 38 -6.21 -12.69 4.92
CA ILE A 38 -7.03 -12.54 6.14
C ILE A 38 -7.35 -13.93 6.70
N GLU A 39 -7.81 -14.86 5.85
CA GLU A 39 -8.15 -16.20 6.27
C GLU A 39 -6.94 -17.01 6.77
N GLU A 40 -5.79 -16.91 6.12
CA GLU A 40 -4.57 -17.63 6.48
C GLU A 40 -3.96 -17.14 7.80
N THR A 41 -3.96 -15.82 8.01
CA THR A 41 -3.25 -15.20 9.15
C THR A 41 -4.15 -14.90 10.34
N LYS A 42 -5.48 -14.92 10.14
CA LYS A 42 -6.48 -14.55 11.15
C LYS A 42 -6.31 -13.11 11.69
N VAL A 43 -5.67 -12.23 10.91
CA VAL A 43 -5.54 -10.81 11.26
C VAL A 43 -6.92 -10.15 11.40
N ASN A 44 -7.05 -9.24 12.36
CA ASN A 44 -8.23 -8.38 12.46
C ASN A 44 -8.27 -7.43 11.25
N PRO A 45 -9.33 -7.43 10.42
CA PRO A 45 -9.46 -6.52 9.28
C PRO A 45 -9.25 -5.04 9.62
N ASP A 46 -9.66 -4.59 10.81
CA ASP A 46 -9.49 -3.20 11.25
C ASP A 46 -8.01 -2.77 11.29
N LEU A 47 -7.10 -3.71 11.60
CA LEU A 47 -5.66 -3.44 11.62
C LEU A 47 -5.11 -3.24 10.20
N ILE A 48 -5.69 -3.93 9.22
CA ILE A 48 -5.32 -3.74 7.82
C ILE A 48 -5.83 -2.38 7.34
N GLU A 49 -7.09 -2.04 7.63
CA GLU A 49 -7.66 -0.74 7.27
C GLU A 49 -6.88 0.44 7.85
N LYS A 50 -6.42 0.31 9.11
CA LYS A 50 -5.53 1.30 9.73
C LYS A 50 -4.16 1.37 9.05
N ALA A 51 -3.56 0.22 8.73
CA ALA A 51 -2.27 0.17 8.04
C ALA A 51 -2.35 0.75 6.62
N ASP A 52 -3.46 0.54 5.90
CA ASP A 52 -3.74 1.16 4.59
C ASP A 52 -3.76 2.70 4.68
N LEU A 53 -4.01 3.26 5.87
CA LEU A 53 -4.00 4.69 6.19
C LEU A 53 -2.70 5.16 6.87
N GLY A 54 -1.71 4.29 7.02
CA GLY A 54 -0.41 4.60 7.62
C GLY A 54 -0.30 4.37 9.13
N ASP A 55 -1.35 3.86 9.78
CA ASP A 55 -1.31 3.47 11.20
C ASP A 55 -0.96 1.98 11.32
N PHE A 56 0.35 1.72 11.47
CA PHE A 56 0.92 0.37 11.53
C PHE A 56 1.02 -0.12 12.97
N ALA A 57 0.08 -0.98 13.37
CA ALA A 57 0.08 -1.63 14.68
C ALA A 57 1.17 -2.73 14.77
N GLU A 58 1.82 -2.84 15.93
CA GLU A 58 2.81 -3.90 16.21
C GLU A 58 2.13 -5.25 16.54
N ASP A 59 1.36 -5.77 15.59
CA ASP A 59 0.62 -7.03 15.69
C ASP A 59 1.25 -8.12 14.80
N GLN A 60 1.42 -9.33 15.34
CA GLN A 60 2.08 -10.42 14.61
C GLN A 60 1.23 -10.94 13.44
N ALA A 61 -0.10 -10.96 13.56
CA ALA A 61 -0.96 -11.39 12.46
C ALA A 61 -0.95 -10.36 11.33
N LEU A 62 -0.92 -9.06 11.64
CA LEU A 62 -0.74 -7.99 10.65
C LEU A 62 0.61 -8.12 9.93
N LYS A 63 1.70 -8.35 10.66
CA LYS A 63 3.03 -8.58 10.06
C LYS A 63 3.00 -9.73 9.06
N CYS A 64 2.41 -10.85 9.44
CA CYS A 64 2.30 -12.01 8.56
C CYS A 64 1.30 -11.81 7.42
N PHE A 65 0.25 -11.00 7.62
CA PHE A 65 -0.66 -10.60 6.54
C PHE A 65 0.10 -9.81 5.46
N THR A 66 0.93 -8.85 5.85
CA THR A 66 1.76 -8.08 4.90
C THR A 66 2.68 -8.99 4.10
N LYS A 67 3.39 -9.94 4.76
CA LYS A 67 4.19 -10.95 4.06
C LYS A 67 3.35 -11.77 3.08
N CYS A 68 2.23 -12.33 3.55
CA CYS A 68 1.35 -13.15 2.72
C CYS A 68 0.90 -12.40 1.46
N PHE A 69 0.46 -11.15 1.61
CA PHE A 69 -0.01 -10.34 0.50
C PHE A 69 1.10 -10.07 -0.51
N TYR A 70 2.28 -9.63 -0.05
CA TYR A 70 3.43 -9.39 -0.92
C TYR A 70 3.91 -10.65 -1.63
N GLN A 71 3.87 -11.79 -0.94
CA GLN A 71 4.26 -13.08 -1.49
C GLN A 71 3.30 -13.56 -2.58
N LYS A 72 1.98 -13.50 -2.34
CA LYS A 72 0.97 -13.83 -3.37
C LYS A 72 1.01 -12.86 -4.55
N ALA A 73 1.37 -11.61 -4.30
CA ALA A 73 1.63 -10.63 -5.35
C ALA A 73 2.99 -10.85 -6.07
N GLY A 74 3.85 -11.74 -5.57
CA GLY A 74 5.15 -12.08 -6.16
C GLY A 74 6.27 -11.08 -5.86
N PHE A 75 6.07 -10.12 -4.97
CA PHE A 75 7.07 -9.10 -4.64
C PHE A 75 8.15 -9.60 -3.67
N VAL A 76 7.86 -10.65 -2.90
CA VAL A 76 8.81 -11.27 -1.97
C VAL A 76 8.75 -12.79 -2.08
N ASN A 77 9.85 -13.47 -1.73
CA ASN A 77 9.87 -14.92 -1.58
C ASN A 77 9.48 -15.36 -0.14
N ASP A 78 9.52 -16.67 0.13
CA ASP A 78 9.18 -17.24 1.45
C ASP A 78 10.02 -16.69 2.61
N LYS A 79 11.26 -16.27 2.31
CA LYS A 79 12.20 -15.69 3.29
C LYS A 79 11.97 -14.19 3.52
N GLY A 80 11.03 -13.58 2.80
CA GLY A 80 10.78 -12.14 2.85
C GLY A 80 11.77 -11.31 2.02
N GLU A 81 12.52 -11.93 1.11
CA GLU A 81 13.47 -11.23 0.25
C GLU A 81 12.74 -10.65 -0.97
N VAL A 82 12.92 -9.34 -1.21
CA VAL A 82 12.28 -8.60 -2.31
C VAL A 82 12.79 -9.07 -3.68
N GLN A 83 11.86 -9.39 -4.58
CA GLN A 83 12.13 -9.75 -5.97
C GLN A 83 12.16 -8.47 -6.82
N LYS A 84 13.32 -7.81 -6.89
CA LYS A 84 13.47 -6.47 -7.51
C LYS A 84 13.08 -6.43 -8.99
N ASP A 85 13.38 -7.50 -9.71
CA ASP A 85 12.98 -7.71 -11.10
C ASP A 85 11.46 -7.69 -11.27
N VAL A 86 10.73 -8.35 -10.35
CA VAL A 86 9.26 -8.35 -10.33
C VAL A 86 8.72 -6.97 -9.97
N VAL A 87 9.35 -6.27 -9.02
CA VAL A 87 8.98 -4.88 -8.68
C VAL A 87 9.11 -4.01 -9.92
N GLU A 88 10.27 -3.99 -10.57
CA GLU A 88 10.53 -3.16 -11.75
C GLU A 88 9.56 -3.47 -12.91
N ALA A 89 9.28 -4.75 -13.16
CA ALA A 89 8.38 -5.18 -14.21
C ALA A 89 6.91 -4.78 -13.95
N LYS A 90 6.51 -4.66 -12.69
CA LYS A 90 5.13 -4.32 -12.29
C LYS A 90 4.90 -2.84 -12.03
N LEU A 91 5.94 -2.01 -12.04
CA LEU A 91 5.78 -0.57 -11.93
C LEU A 91 4.96 -0.03 -13.12
N PRO A 92 3.98 0.85 -12.86
CA PRO A 92 3.22 1.49 -13.93
C PRO A 92 4.15 2.21 -14.94
N PRO A 93 3.80 2.29 -16.24
CA PRO A 93 4.62 2.96 -17.25
C PRO A 93 4.95 4.43 -16.91
N GLN A 94 4.05 5.09 -16.19
CA GLN A 94 4.17 6.48 -15.74
C GLN A 94 4.96 6.66 -14.43
N ALA A 95 5.34 5.57 -13.75
CA ALA A 95 6.06 5.64 -12.49
C ALA A 95 7.53 6.06 -12.72
N ASP A 96 8.07 6.85 -11.78
CA ASP A 96 9.52 7.09 -11.71
C ASP A 96 10.22 5.82 -11.22
N LYS A 97 10.63 4.99 -12.19
CA LYS A 97 11.31 3.71 -11.92
C LYS A 97 12.58 3.88 -11.10
N LYS A 98 13.37 4.92 -11.39
CA LYS A 98 14.62 5.18 -10.68
C LYS A 98 14.32 5.47 -9.22
N ARG A 99 13.39 6.38 -8.95
CA ARG A 99 12.98 6.70 -7.58
C ARG A 99 12.41 5.49 -6.85
N ALA A 100 11.59 4.68 -7.51
CA ALA A 100 11.02 3.48 -6.92
C ALA A 100 12.11 2.47 -6.51
N LEU A 101 13.07 2.20 -7.39
CA LEU A 101 14.18 1.28 -7.09
C LEU A 101 15.12 1.84 -6.01
N GLU A 102 15.34 3.15 -5.97
CA GLU A 102 16.06 3.79 -4.86
C GLU A 102 15.36 3.60 -3.51
N ILE A 103 14.01 3.61 -3.48
CA ILE A 103 13.25 3.32 -2.26
C ILE A 103 13.40 1.84 -1.88
N VAL A 104 13.33 0.93 -2.85
CA VAL A 104 13.56 -0.51 -2.64
C VAL A 104 14.93 -0.76 -1.99
N ASP A 105 15.96 -0.06 -2.44
CA ASP A 105 17.31 -0.17 -1.87
C ASP A 105 17.41 0.43 -0.46
N LYS A 106 16.82 1.61 -0.24
CA LYS A 106 16.81 2.28 1.07
C LYS A 106 16.07 1.48 2.13
N CYS A 107 15.00 0.79 1.75
CA CYS A 107 14.16 0.03 2.66
C CYS A 107 14.53 -1.45 2.74
N ALA A 108 15.78 -1.85 2.44
CA ALA A 108 16.26 -3.23 2.59
C ALA A 108 16.44 -3.63 4.07
N LEU A 109 15.37 -3.51 4.86
CA LEU A 109 15.32 -3.77 6.30
C LEU A 109 15.23 -5.27 6.60
N LYS A 110 15.63 -5.66 7.82
CA LYS A 110 15.51 -7.04 8.32
C LYS A 110 14.89 -7.03 9.71
N GLY A 111 13.87 -7.87 9.91
CA GLY A 111 13.24 -8.12 11.21
C GLY A 111 13.70 -9.44 11.82
N LYS A 112 13.06 -9.82 12.94
CA LYS A 112 13.33 -11.10 13.64
C LYS A 112 12.96 -12.34 12.82
N ASP A 113 11.98 -12.19 11.93
CA ASP A 113 11.45 -13.24 11.05
C ASP A 113 11.04 -12.66 9.69
N ALA A 114 10.58 -13.51 8.78
CA ALA A 114 10.16 -13.08 7.44
C ALA A 114 8.89 -12.20 7.47
N CYS A 115 7.98 -12.40 8.43
CA CYS A 115 6.79 -11.57 8.57
C CYS A 115 7.16 -10.14 8.96
N GLU A 116 7.99 -10.00 10.00
CA GLU A 116 8.46 -8.70 10.47
C GLU A 116 9.36 -8.01 9.45
N THR A 117 10.19 -8.76 8.72
CA THR A 117 11.01 -8.22 7.63
C THR A 117 10.15 -7.51 6.58
N VAL A 118 9.13 -8.20 6.05
CA VAL A 118 8.29 -7.62 4.98
C VAL A 118 7.40 -6.50 5.51
N TYR A 119 6.93 -6.59 6.75
CA TYR A 119 6.20 -5.51 7.41
C TYR A 119 7.04 -4.23 7.54
N LEU A 120 8.29 -4.33 8.00
CA LEU A 120 9.20 -3.19 8.12
C LEU A 120 9.49 -2.56 6.75
N ILE A 121 9.72 -3.39 5.73
CA ILE A 121 9.90 -2.94 4.35
C ILE A 121 8.67 -2.15 3.89
N HIS A 122 7.46 -2.68 4.10
CA HIS A 122 6.22 -2.03 3.68
C HIS A 122 6.00 -0.68 4.39
N LYS A 123 6.25 -0.62 5.69
CA LYS A 123 6.18 0.62 6.47
C LYS A 123 7.16 1.68 5.94
N CYS A 124 8.40 1.29 5.67
CA CYS A 124 9.41 2.18 5.06
C CYS A 124 9.01 2.65 3.65
N TYR A 125 8.39 1.78 2.83
CA TYR A 125 7.82 2.19 1.55
C TYR A 125 6.72 3.23 1.72
N PHE A 126 5.84 3.04 2.70
CA PHE A 126 4.75 3.98 2.98
C PHE A 126 5.30 5.37 3.33
N GLU A 127 6.25 5.46 4.26
CA GLU A 127 6.93 6.71 4.66
C GLU A 127 7.56 7.45 3.47
N HIS A 128 8.20 6.74 2.54
CA HIS A 128 8.84 7.35 1.37
C HIS A 128 7.90 7.68 0.20
N THR A 129 6.68 7.14 0.19
CA THR A 129 5.69 7.36 -0.88
C THR A 129 4.51 8.23 -0.45
N HIS A 130 4.32 8.41 0.87
CA HIS A 130 3.26 9.21 1.48
C HIS A 130 3.84 10.19 2.51
N PRO A 131 4.66 11.17 2.08
CA PRO A 131 5.40 12.07 2.97
C PRO A 131 4.51 12.97 3.87
N GLU A 132 3.19 13.07 3.61
CA GLU A 132 2.26 13.81 4.46
C GLU A 132 1.72 13.00 5.66
N ALA A 133 1.94 11.67 5.69
CA ALA A 133 1.47 10.82 6.78
C ALA A 133 2.34 10.89 8.05
N ASP A 134 3.57 11.40 7.93
CA ASP A 134 4.53 11.54 9.05
C ASP A 134 4.03 12.51 10.15
N GLU A 135 3.15 13.47 9.83
CA GLU A 135 2.67 14.45 10.81
C GLU A 135 1.61 13.89 11.78
N LYS A 136 0.86 12.85 11.38
CA LYS A 136 -0.22 12.29 12.19
C LYS A 136 0.29 11.32 13.25
N THR A 137 1.22 10.44 12.88
CA THR A 137 1.82 9.44 13.78
C THR A 137 2.63 10.08 14.91
N ALA A 138 3.23 11.26 14.66
CA ALA A 138 3.92 12.05 15.67
C ALA A 138 2.97 12.74 16.68
N LYS A 139 1.70 12.98 16.32
CA LYS A 139 0.70 13.60 17.20
C LYS A 139 0.00 12.57 18.09
N ASP A 140 -0.28 11.37 17.57
CA ASP A 140 -0.98 10.32 18.30
C ASP A 140 -0.08 9.61 19.33
N GLY A 141 1.24 9.56 19.09
CA GLY A 141 2.24 9.01 20.02
C GLY A 141 2.52 9.87 21.27
N LYS A 142 1.90 11.03 21.43
CA LYS A 142 2.08 11.90 22.62
C LYS A 142 0.95 11.80 23.65
N SER A 143 -0.06 10.95 23.42
CA SER A 143 -1.22 10.84 24.31
C SER A 143 -1.14 9.76 25.39
N GLU A 144 -0.17 8.84 25.37
CA GLU A 144 -0.11 7.74 26.37
C GLU A 144 0.99 7.89 27.45
N GLU A 145 1.91 8.85 27.36
CA GLU A 145 2.90 9.12 28.42
C GLU A 145 2.53 10.32 29.31
N LYS A 146 1.28 10.36 29.77
CA LYS A 146 0.86 11.25 30.88
C LYS A 146 -0.33 10.69 31.66
N LYS A 147 -0.19 9.45 32.15
CA LYS A 147 -1.00 8.96 33.27
C LYS A 147 -0.22 7.95 34.12
N ALA A 148 0.81 8.45 34.80
CA ALA A 148 1.33 7.93 36.06
C ALA A 148 1.80 9.12 36.89
#